data_AF-A0A528ADI8-F1
#
_entry.id   AF-A0A528ADI8-F1
#
_cell.length_a   1.000
_cell.length_b   1.000
_cell.length_c   1.000
_cell.angle_alpha   90.00
_cell.angle_beta   90.00
_cell.angle_gamma   90.00
#
_symmetry.space_group_name_H-M   'P 1'
#
loop_
_entity.id
_entity.type
_entity.pdbx_description
1 polymer ?
#
loop_
_entity_poly.entity_id
_entity_poly.type
_entity_poly.pdbx_seq_one_letter_code
_entity_poly.pdbx_strand_id
1 'polypeptide(L)'
;VVVARDLAEIDRQGIASRFDAAIVDLMLGGTSTLDFASRLRESGVPFVFASGYSDMDEIKVSFPDVRLVTKPYSGDDLVEAVASACGRGPLV
;
A
#
# COMPACT_ATOMS: atom_id res chain seq x y z
N VAL A 1 14.50 -2.96 0.09
CA VAL A 1 13.14 -3.10 0.63
C VAL A 1 13.21 -3.04 2.14
N VAL A 2 12.34 -2.26 2.78
CA VAL A 2 12.19 -2.21 4.24
C VAL A 2 10.86 -2.89 4.58
N VAL A 3 10.83 -3.71 5.63
CA VAL A 3 9.61 -4.38 6.11
C VAL A 3 9.35 -3.90 7.54
N ALA A 4 8.13 -3.41 7.77
CA ALA A 4 7.65 -3.02 9.08
C ALA A 4 6.39 -3.83 9.42
N ARG A 5 6.25 -4.21 10.69
CA ARG A 5 5.15 -5.04 11.20
C ARG A 5 4.12 -4.25 11.99
N ASP A 6 4.42 -2.98 12.27
CA ASP A 6 3.53 -2.00 12.87
C ASP A 6 3.92 -0.58 12.42
N LEU A 7 3.06 0.40 12.72
CA LEU A 7 3.30 1.81 12.35
C LEU A 7 4.39 2.49 13.22
N ALA A 8 4.73 1.94 14.40
CA ALA A 8 5.75 2.51 15.28
C ALA A 8 7.19 2.17 14.82
N GLU A 9 7.37 1.06 14.10
CA GLU A 9 8.59 0.74 13.36
C GLU A 9 8.82 1.70 12.19
N ILE A 10 7.73 2.21 11.62
CA ILE A 10 7.73 3.19 10.54
C ILE A 10 8.18 4.56 11.08
N ASP A 11 7.51 5.17 12.04
CA ASP A 11 7.84 6.54 12.49
C ASP A 11 9.31 6.76 12.91
N ARG A 12 10.02 5.71 13.37
CA ARG A 12 11.47 5.75 13.67
C ARG A 12 12.37 5.94 12.45
N GLN A 13 11.89 5.68 11.25
CA GLN A 13 12.67 5.61 10.00
C GLN A 13 12.47 6.80 9.05
N GLY A 14 11.52 7.72 9.34
CA GLY A 14 11.25 8.90 8.52
C GLY A 14 10.79 8.56 7.09
N ILE A 15 9.50 8.25 6.91
CA ILE A 15 9.04 7.49 5.73
C ILE A 15 8.73 8.28 4.48
N ALA A 16 8.19 9.49 4.63
CA ALA A 16 7.51 10.16 3.52
C ALA A 16 8.43 10.50 2.33
N SER A 17 9.74 10.61 2.53
CA SER A 17 10.68 11.09 1.51
C SER A 17 11.73 10.07 1.06
N ARG A 18 11.60 8.77 1.43
CA ARG A 18 12.66 7.78 1.17
C ARG A 18 12.24 6.56 0.34
N PHE A 19 10.97 6.36 0.04
CA PHE A 19 10.53 5.16 -0.69
C PHE A 19 10.00 5.48 -2.08
N ASP A 20 10.39 4.65 -3.04
CA ASP A 20 9.90 4.72 -4.42
C ASP A 20 8.49 4.14 -4.55
N ALA A 21 8.11 3.20 -3.67
CA ALA A 21 6.78 2.63 -3.59
C ALA A 21 6.52 1.95 -2.23
N ALA A 22 5.26 1.71 -1.89
CA ALA A 22 4.87 0.98 -0.69
C ALA A 22 3.79 -0.09 -0.94
N ILE A 23 3.86 -1.18 -0.16
CA ILE A 23 2.79 -2.18 -0.04
C ILE A 23 2.25 -2.08 1.37
N VAL A 24 0.94 -1.82 1.50
CA VAL A 24 0.30 -1.48 2.78
C VAL A 24 -0.80 -2.50 3.08
N ASP A 25 -0.77 -3.13 4.26
CA ASP A 25 -1.94 -3.86 4.77
C ASP A 25 -2.92 -2.86 5.40
N LEU A 26 -4.22 -3.02 5.17
CA LEU A 26 -5.25 -2.13 5.73
C LEU A 26 -5.28 -2.19 7.27
N MET A 27 -5.03 -3.37 7.82
CA MET A 27 -5.01 -3.62 9.25
C MET A 27 -3.68 -4.24 9.64
N LEU A 28 -2.87 -3.49 10.38
CA LEU A 28 -1.54 -3.90 10.81
C LEU A 28 -1.50 -3.95 12.34
N GLY A 29 -1.33 -5.14 12.92
CA GLY A 29 -1.31 -5.31 14.38
C GLY A 29 -2.60 -4.86 15.08
N GLY A 30 -3.75 -4.90 14.39
CA GLY A 30 -5.03 -4.42 14.90
C GLY A 30 -5.25 -2.90 14.77
N THR A 31 -4.31 -2.18 14.15
CA THR A 31 -4.41 -0.74 13.87
C THR A 31 -4.69 -0.49 12.40
N SER A 32 -5.61 0.43 12.10
CA SER A 32 -5.89 0.86 10.73
C SER A 32 -4.72 1.66 10.17
N THR A 33 -4.37 1.41 8.91
CA THR A 33 -3.30 2.12 8.20
C THR A 33 -3.83 3.19 7.25
N LEU A 34 -5.12 3.54 7.29
CA LEU A 34 -5.72 4.52 6.38
C LEU A 34 -5.12 5.92 6.53
N ASP A 35 -4.84 6.35 7.76
CA ASP A 35 -4.12 7.62 8.01
C ASP A 35 -2.72 7.59 7.42
N PHE A 36 -2.04 6.44 7.50
CA PHE A 36 -0.72 6.26 6.92
C PHE A 36 -0.75 6.27 5.39
N ALA A 37 -1.74 5.60 4.78
CA ALA A 37 -1.97 5.64 3.33
C ALA A 37 -2.27 7.06 2.84
N SER A 38 -3.01 7.85 3.62
CA SER A 38 -3.25 9.26 3.32
C SER A 38 -1.95 10.07 3.30
N ARG A 39 -1.06 9.86 4.27
CA ARG A 39 0.28 10.49 4.28
C ARG A 39 1.14 10.09 3.09
N LEU A 40 1.11 8.82 2.67
CA LEU A 40 1.82 8.37 1.47
C LEU A 40 1.31 9.09 0.22
N ARG A 41 -0.02 9.21 0.08
CA ARG A 41 -0.65 9.96 -1.02
C ARG A 41 -0.25 11.44 -1.02
N GLU A 42 -0.30 12.09 0.13
CA GLU A 42 0.12 13.49 0.30
C GLU A 42 1.61 13.69 -0.03
N SER A 43 2.43 12.67 0.23
CA SER A 43 3.87 12.68 -0.07
C SER A 43 4.20 12.29 -1.51
N GLY A 44 3.19 11.91 -2.31
CA GLY A 44 3.39 11.47 -3.70
C GLY A 44 4.07 10.11 -3.86
N VAL A 45 4.13 9.29 -2.80
CA VAL A 45 4.70 7.94 -2.87
C VAL A 45 3.63 7.00 -3.43
N PRO A 46 3.87 6.32 -4.56
CA PRO A 46 2.91 5.35 -5.09
C PRO A 46 2.80 4.15 -4.17
N PHE A 47 1.60 3.62 -3.98
CA PHE A 47 1.38 2.49 -3.10
C PHE A 47 0.23 1.61 -3.55
N VAL A 48 0.19 0.40 -3.01
CA VAL A 48 -0.91 -0.55 -3.17
C VAL A 48 -1.35 -1.08 -1.82
N PHE A 49 -2.62 -1.41 -1.70
CA PHE A 49 -3.14 -2.16 -0.57
C PHE A 49 -3.05 -3.66 -0.82
N ALA A 50 -2.64 -4.41 0.21
CA ALA A 50 -2.55 -5.86 0.17
C ALA A 50 -3.16 -6.45 1.45
N SER A 51 -4.47 -6.70 1.42
CA SER A 51 -5.23 -7.06 2.62
C SER A 51 -6.20 -8.22 2.40
N GLY A 52 -6.46 -8.98 3.46
CA GLY A 52 -7.52 -9.99 3.50
C GLY A 52 -8.83 -9.45 4.09
N TYR A 53 -8.92 -8.14 4.31
CA TYR A 53 -10.09 -7.50 4.91
C TYR A 53 -11.25 -7.43 3.89
N SER A 54 -12.45 -7.75 4.36
CA SER A 54 -13.62 -7.95 3.49
C SER A 54 -14.28 -6.65 3.02
N ASP A 55 -14.15 -5.53 3.75
CA ASP A 55 -14.81 -4.27 3.38
C ASP A 55 -13.97 -3.46 2.40
N MET A 56 -13.78 -4.02 1.21
CA MET A 56 -12.99 -3.43 0.14
C MET A 56 -13.67 -2.25 -0.54
N ASP A 57 -15.01 -2.19 -0.49
CA ASP A 57 -15.78 -1.18 -1.21
C ASP A 57 -15.65 0.21 -0.58
N GLU A 58 -15.58 0.30 0.75
CA GLU A 58 -15.33 1.57 1.46
C GLU A 58 -13.93 2.13 1.14
N ILE A 59 -12.95 1.23 1.00
CA ILE A 59 -11.57 1.61 0.63
C ILE A 59 -11.52 2.15 -0.79
N LYS A 60 -12.23 1.52 -1.74
CA LYS A 60 -12.31 2.02 -3.13
C LYS A 60 -12.94 3.41 -3.21
N VAL A 61 -13.85 3.75 -2.30
CA VAL A 61 -14.42 5.11 -2.24
C VAL A 61 -13.38 6.13 -1.73
N SER A 62 -12.58 5.75 -0.72
CA SER A 62 -11.59 6.65 -0.10
C SER A 62 -10.28 6.77 -0.91
N PHE A 63 -9.93 5.73 -1.66
CA PHE A 63 -8.71 5.60 -2.45
C PHE A 63 -9.01 5.00 -3.84
N PRO A 64 -9.80 5.69 -4.69
CA PRO A 64 -10.25 5.15 -5.97
C PRO A 64 -9.11 4.84 -6.95
N ASP A 65 -8.01 5.57 -6.86
CA ASP A 65 -6.84 5.42 -7.73
C ASP A 65 -5.80 4.42 -7.21
N VAL A 66 -6.03 3.84 -6.02
CA VAL A 66 -5.08 2.92 -5.38
C VAL A 66 -5.50 1.48 -5.64
N ARG A 67 -4.55 0.69 -6.17
CA ARG A 67 -4.79 -0.74 -6.40
C ARG A 67 -4.85 -1.49 -5.07
N LEU A 68 -5.80 -2.43 -5.01
CA LEU A 68 -6.11 -3.21 -3.84
C LEU A 68 -6.06 -4.69 -4.22
N VAL A 69 -5.17 -5.42 -3.56
CA VAL A 69 -4.87 -6.83 -3.80
C VAL A 69 -5.40 -7.65 -2.61
N THR A 70 -6.37 -8.52 -2.87
CA THR A 70 -6.97 -9.40 -1.86
C THR A 70 -6.03 -10.53 -1.48
N LYS A 71 -5.90 -10.82 -0.19
CA LYS A 71 -5.33 -12.10 0.26
C LYS A 71 -6.34 -13.23 0.06
N PRO A 72 -5.90 -14.44 -0.33
CA PRO A 72 -4.55 -14.79 -0.74
C PRO A 72 -4.23 -14.26 -2.15
N TYR A 73 -3.00 -13.78 -2.34
CA TYR A 73 -2.48 -13.30 -3.63
C TYR A 73 -1.21 -14.05 -4.01
N SER A 74 -0.91 -14.11 -5.31
CA SER A 74 0.37 -14.59 -5.80
C SER A 74 1.44 -13.48 -5.75
N GLY A 75 2.71 -13.86 -5.91
CA GLY A 75 3.79 -12.89 -6.06
C GLY A 75 3.61 -12.04 -7.33
N ASP A 76 3.13 -12.64 -8.42
CA ASP A 76 2.94 -11.98 -9.70
C ASP A 76 1.83 -10.91 -9.61
N ASP A 77 0.70 -11.22 -8.97
CA ASP A 77 -0.40 -10.25 -8.75
C ASP A 77 0.10 -8.99 -8.02
N LEU A 78 0.95 -9.18 -7.01
CA LEU A 78 1.49 -8.09 -6.22
C LEU A 78 2.52 -7.27 -7.00
N VAL A 79 3.37 -7.93 -7.79
CA VAL A 79 4.36 -7.26 -8.65
C VAL A 79 3.66 -6.42 -9.72
N GLU A 80 2.63 -6.95 -10.40
CA GLU A 80 1.86 -6.20 -11.38
C GLU A 80 1.15 -4.99 -10.76
N ALA A 81 0.57 -5.16 -9.57
CA ALA A 81 -0.10 -4.06 -8.87
C ALA A 81 0.89 -2.91 -8.54
N VAL A 82 2.07 -3.24 -8.02
CA VAL A 82 3.11 -2.25 -7.70
C VAL A 82 3.66 -1.60 -8.97
N ALA A 83 3.91 -2.37 -10.02
CA ALA A 83 4.38 -1.85 -11.31
C ALA A 83 3.39 -0.82 -11.88
N SER A 84 2.10 -1.17 -11.89
CA SER A 84 1.01 -0.29 -12.32
C SER A 84 0.93 0.98 -11.47
N ALA A 85 1.10 0.89 -10.15
CA ALA A 85 1.08 2.06 -9.25
C ALA A 85 2.27 3.01 -9.48
N CYS A 86 3.43 2.48 -9.86
CA CYS A 86 4.63 3.27 -10.15
C CYS A 86 4.60 3.95 -11.54
N GLY A 87 3.53 3.78 -12.33
CA GLY A 87 3.46 4.29 -13.70
C GLY A 87 4.34 3.52 -14.70
N ARG A 88 4.92 2.39 -14.29
CA ARG A 88 5.46 1.40 -15.24
C ARG A 88 4.25 0.64 -15.79
N GLY A 89 3.74 1.11 -16.93
CA GLY A 89 2.82 0.32 -17.75
C GLY A 89 3.41 -1.06 -18.04
N PRO A 90 2.58 -2.07 -18.32
CA PRO A 90 3.04 -3.44 -18.51
C PRO A 90 4.19 -3.48 -19.50
N LEU A 91 5.27 -4.20 -19.13
CA LEU A 91 6.35 -4.52 -20.05
C LEU A 91 5.76 -5.46 -21.11
N VAL A 92 5.34 -4.88 -22.23
CA VAL A 92 4.94 -5.60 -23.43
C VAL A 92 6.10 -6.38 -24.03
#